data_AF-A0A381C6P8-F1
#
_entry.id   AF-A0A381C6P8-F1
#
_cell.length_a   1.000
_cell.length_b   1.000
_cell.length_c   1.000
_cell.angle_alpha   90.00
_cell.angle_beta   90.00
_cell.angle_gamma   90.00
#
_symmetry.space_group_name_H-M   'P 1'
#
loop_
_entity.id
_entity.type
_entity.pdbx_description
1 polymer ?
#
loop_
_entity_poly.entity_id
_entity_poly.type
_entity_poly.pdbx_seq_one_letter_code
_entity_poly.pdbx_strand_id
1 'polypeptide(L)'
;MNEFKPFEDKLAGLIASLSPAARRRMTAEIAKQLRTSQQQRIKRQQAPDGTPYAARKRQPVKGKKGRVKRQMFTKLRTNRYMKAKGTNEAAVVEFTGRVQRMARVHQEGLKDKPNRYSESVQYEARPLLGIDKTSIQLIEKELLITLSESFKN
;
A
#
# COMPACT_ATOMS: atom_id res chain seq x y z
N MET A 1 27.69 11.73 21.76
CA MET A 1 27.23 12.47 20.57
C MET A 1 26.90 11.44 19.49
N ASN A 2 25.79 11.59 18.77
CA ASN A 2 25.41 10.67 17.71
C ASN A 2 26.32 10.92 16.50
N GLU A 3 27.26 10.01 16.20
CA GLU A 3 28.24 10.15 15.10
C GLU A 3 27.58 10.37 13.73
N PHE A 4 26.32 9.97 13.59
CA PHE A 4 25.54 10.13 12.36
C PHE A 4 24.88 11.50 12.20
N LYS A 5 24.86 12.34 13.24
CA LYS A 5 24.16 13.64 13.20
C LYS A 5 24.61 14.54 12.04
N PRO A 6 25.92 14.68 11.73
CA PRO A 6 26.35 15.47 10.57
C PRO A 6 25.84 14.92 9.22
N PHE A 7 25.61 13.61 9.13
CA PHE A 7 25.06 12.98 7.92
C PHE A 7 23.54 13.22 7.82
N GLU A 8 22.81 13.04 8.92
CA GLU A 8 21.38 13.34 9.00
C GLU A 8 21.10 14.81 8.63
N ASP A 9 21.89 15.74 9.17
CA ASP A 9 21.74 17.17 8.90
C ASP A 9 22.04 17.51 7.42
N LYS A 10 23.08 16.91 6.81
CA LYS A 10 23.35 17.07 5.38
C LYS A 10 22.24 16.49 4.51
N LEU A 11 21.74 15.30 4.84
CA LEU A 11 20.63 14.67 4.11
C LEU A 11 19.36 15.52 4.21
N ALA A 12 19.04 16.04 5.39
CA ALA A 12 17.92 16.95 5.59
C ALA A 12 18.08 18.23 4.75
N GLY A 13 19.28 18.80 4.71
CA GLY A 13 19.61 19.95 3.85
C GLY A 13 19.42 19.66 2.36
N LEU A 14 19.81 18.47 1.89
CA LEU A 14 19.61 18.04 0.50
C LEU A 14 18.14 17.83 0.15
N ILE A 15 17.37 17.23 1.04
CA ILE A 15 15.92 17.05 0.84
C ILE A 15 15.21 18.42 0.85
N ALA A 16 15.67 19.34 1.70
CA ALA A 16 15.16 20.72 1.76
C ALA A 16 15.50 21.52 0.49
N SER A 17 16.69 21.32 -0.08
CA SER A 17 17.14 22.00 -1.30
C SER A 17 16.43 21.53 -2.57
N LEU A 18 15.78 20.36 -2.56
CA LEU A 18 14.92 19.95 -3.67
C LEU A 18 13.86 21.01 -3.96
N SER A 19 13.66 21.33 -5.24
CA SER A 19 12.53 22.20 -5.61
C SER A 19 11.20 21.52 -5.27
N PRO A 20 10.12 22.28 -4.99
CA PRO A 20 8.78 21.69 -4.81
C PRO A 20 8.37 20.78 -5.96
N ALA A 21 8.74 21.13 -7.20
CA ALA A 21 8.47 20.31 -8.38
C ALA A 21 9.24 18.98 -8.36
N ALA A 22 10.52 18.99 -7.97
CA ALA A 22 11.33 17.78 -7.83
C ALA A 22 10.77 16.87 -6.73
N ARG A 23 10.43 17.42 -5.55
CA ARG A 23 9.78 16.66 -4.47
C ARG A 23 8.48 16.02 -4.93
N ARG A 24 7.62 16.77 -5.61
CA ARG A 24 6.34 16.24 -6.11
C ARG A 24 6.51 15.13 -7.14
N ARG A 25 7.50 15.22 -8.03
CA ARG A 25 7.82 14.17 -9.01
C ARG A 25 8.28 12.90 -8.29
N MET A 26 9.23 13.05 -7.36
CA MET A 26 9.75 11.95 -6.54
C MET A 26 8.64 11.25 -5.76
N THR A 27 7.84 11.99 -4.98
CA THR A 27 6.75 11.38 -4.18
C THR A 27 5.67 10.74 -5.06
N ALA A 28 5.40 11.29 -6.24
CA ALA A 28 4.44 10.72 -7.19
C ALA A 28 4.93 9.38 -7.75
N GLU A 29 6.21 9.27 -8.12
CA GLU A 29 6.78 8.01 -8.59
C GLU A 29 6.88 6.97 -7.46
N ILE A 30 7.29 7.37 -6.24
CA ILE A 30 7.24 6.50 -5.05
C ILE A 30 5.82 5.96 -4.85
N ALA A 31 4.79 6.82 -4.82
CA ALA A 31 3.42 6.40 -4.59
C ALA A 31 2.91 5.43 -5.66
N LYS A 32 3.29 5.65 -6.93
CA LYS A 32 2.93 4.79 -8.06
C LYS A 32 3.59 3.41 -7.98
N GLN A 33 4.87 3.35 -7.63
CA GLN A 33 5.60 2.11 -7.42
C GLN A 33 5.05 1.34 -6.21
N LEU A 34 4.85 2.03 -5.09
CA LEU A 34 4.22 1.45 -3.90
C LEU A 34 2.86 0.86 -4.21
N ARG A 35 1.98 1.60 -4.89
CA ARG A 35 0.67 1.09 -5.30
C ARG A 35 0.81 -0.19 -6.12
N THR A 36 1.73 -0.21 -7.08
CA THR A 36 1.96 -1.39 -7.92
C THR A 36 2.40 -2.59 -7.08
N SER A 37 3.32 -2.39 -6.13
CA SER A 37 3.74 -3.41 -5.17
C SER A 37 2.55 -3.95 -4.36
N GLN A 38 1.74 -3.06 -3.76
CA GLN A 38 0.54 -3.45 -3.00
C GLN A 38 -0.44 -4.26 -3.87
N GLN A 39 -0.67 -3.82 -5.12
CA GLN A 39 -1.58 -4.50 -6.04
C GLN A 39 -1.11 -5.92 -6.37
N GLN A 40 0.19 -6.12 -6.61
CA GLN A 40 0.75 -7.44 -6.89
C GLN A 40 0.72 -8.34 -5.65
N ARG A 41 1.04 -7.80 -4.48
CA ARG A 41 0.97 -8.54 -3.21
C ARG A 41 -0.46 -8.99 -2.89
N ILE A 42 -1.44 -8.10 -3.02
CA ILE A 42 -2.87 -8.45 -2.87
C ILE A 42 -3.30 -9.48 -3.93
N LYS A 43 -2.82 -9.37 -5.18
CA LYS A 43 -3.08 -10.37 -6.24
C LYS A 43 -2.56 -11.75 -5.83
N ARG A 44 -1.38 -11.83 -5.20
CA ARG A 44 -0.81 -13.08 -4.66
C ARG A 44 -1.46 -13.56 -3.35
N GLN A 45 -2.38 -12.79 -2.76
CA GLN A 45 -3.02 -13.08 -1.48
C GLN A 45 -2.02 -13.21 -0.32
N GLN A 46 -1.04 -12.30 -0.25
CA GLN A 46 -0.01 -12.29 0.79
C GLN A 46 -0.09 -11.02 1.65
N ALA A 47 0.30 -11.10 2.92
CA ALA A 47 0.54 -9.97 3.82
C ALA A 47 1.93 -9.33 3.57
N PRO A 48 2.22 -8.12 4.10
CA PRO A 48 3.49 -7.42 3.90
C PRO A 48 4.73 -8.20 4.38
N ASP A 49 4.57 -9.07 5.37
CA ASP A 49 5.61 -9.97 5.86
C ASP A 49 5.85 -11.18 4.94
N GLY A 50 5.06 -11.33 3.87
CA GLY A 50 5.14 -12.43 2.91
C GLY A 50 4.22 -13.62 3.24
N THR A 51 3.60 -13.65 4.43
CA THR A 51 2.71 -14.75 4.82
C THR A 51 1.42 -14.76 3.97
N PRO A 52 0.81 -15.92 3.70
CA PRO A 52 -0.46 -15.97 2.98
C PRO A 52 -1.59 -15.38 3.84
N TYR A 53 -2.55 -14.72 3.21
CA TYR A 53 -3.77 -14.28 3.90
C TYR A 53 -4.55 -15.46 4.49
N ALA A 54 -5.15 -15.23 5.65
CA ALA A 54 -6.08 -16.18 6.25
C ALA A 54 -7.17 -16.59 5.25
N ALA A 55 -7.39 -17.91 5.15
CA ALA A 55 -8.31 -18.48 4.17
C ALA A 55 -9.72 -17.87 4.30
N ARG A 56 -10.39 -17.67 3.17
CA ARG A 56 -11.78 -17.20 3.16
C ARG A 56 -12.69 -18.33 3.67
N LYS A 57 -13.64 -18.01 4.55
CA LYS A 57 -14.71 -18.94 4.93
C LYS A 57 -15.38 -19.48 3.66
N ARG A 58 -15.46 -20.81 3.54
CA ARG A 58 -16.05 -21.48 2.37
C ARG A 58 -17.50 -21.06 2.25
N GLN A 59 -17.87 -20.48 1.12
CA GLN A 59 -19.27 -20.21 0.82
C GLN A 59 -19.88 -21.48 0.21
N PRO A 60 -21.04 -21.95 0.71
CA PRO A 60 -21.74 -23.07 0.10
C PRO A 60 -22.08 -22.71 -1.35
N VAL A 61 -21.57 -23.52 -2.28
CA VAL A 61 -21.75 -23.30 -3.72
C VAL A 61 -23.14 -23.80 -4.10
N LYS A 62 -24.18 -22.99 -3.86
CA LYS A 62 -25.51 -23.25 -4.42
C LYS A 62 -25.51 -22.83 -5.89
N GLY A 63 -25.12 -23.76 -6.78
CA GLY A 63 -25.23 -23.61 -8.24
C GLY A 63 -23.96 -23.88 -9.04
N LYS A 64 -24.16 -24.42 -10.25
CA LYS A 64 -23.22 -24.77 -11.35
C LYS A 64 -21.75 -25.03 -10.96
N LYS A 65 -21.33 -26.31 -11.10
CA LYS A 65 -19.91 -26.71 -11.12
C LYS A 65 -19.11 -25.73 -11.97
N GLY A 66 -18.08 -25.08 -11.40
CA GLY A 66 -17.19 -24.17 -12.13
C GLY A 66 -17.39 -22.67 -11.88
N ARG A 67 -18.30 -22.23 -11.00
CA ARG A 67 -18.38 -20.81 -10.60
C ARG A 67 -17.10 -20.42 -9.83
N VAL A 68 -16.13 -19.93 -10.59
CA VAL A 68 -14.74 -19.58 -10.27
C VAL A 68 -14.52 -19.14 -8.83
N LYS A 69 -13.54 -19.77 -8.16
CA LYS A 69 -12.94 -19.34 -6.89
C LYS A 69 -12.33 -17.94 -7.06
N ARG A 70 -13.15 -16.89 -6.90
CA ARG A 70 -12.65 -15.51 -6.95
C ARG A 70 -11.75 -15.27 -5.74
N GLN A 71 -10.50 -14.94 -6.01
CA GLN A 71 -9.56 -14.45 -5.00
C GLN A 71 -10.13 -13.19 -4.32
N MET A 72 -9.87 -13.04 -3.02
CA MET A 72 -10.34 -11.87 -2.26
C MET A 72 -9.72 -10.59 -2.83
N PHE A 73 -10.41 -9.47 -2.63
CA PHE A 73 -9.88 -8.12 -2.96
C PHE A 73 -9.54 -7.87 -4.43
N THR A 74 -9.95 -8.75 -5.36
CA THR A 74 -9.66 -8.60 -6.80
C THR A 74 -10.12 -7.25 -7.36
N LYS A 75 -11.30 -6.77 -6.97
CA LYS A 75 -11.78 -5.43 -7.33
C LYS A 75 -11.04 -4.33 -6.57
N LEU A 76 -10.81 -4.56 -5.27
CA LEU A 76 -10.23 -3.57 -4.36
C LEU A 76 -8.81 -3.15 -4.77
N ARG A 77 -8.01 -4.08 -5.31
CA ARG A 77 -6.66 -3.80 -5.82
C ARG A 77 -6.62 -3.04 -7.16
N THR A 78 -7.74 -2.61 -7.73
CA THR A 78 -7.72 -1.88 -9.01
C THR A 78 -7.49 -0.39 -8.80
N ASN A 79 -7.03 0.31 -9.84
CA ASN A 79 -6.84 1.78 -9.82
C ASN A 79 -8.13 2.58 -9.55
N ARG A 80 -9.30 1.95 -9.67
CA ARG A 80 -10.58 2.54 -9.31
C ARG A 80 -10.66 2.82 -7.81
N TYR A 81 -10.15 1.88 -7.00
CA TYR A 81 -10.33 1.89 -5.55
C TYR A 81 -9.03 2.13 -4.78
N MET A 82 -7.87 1.81 -5.36
CA MET A 82 -6.55 2.09 -4.78
C MET A 82 -5.88 3.22 -5.55
N LYS A 83 -5.70 4.36 -4.89
CA LYS A 83 -5.09 5.57 -5.46
C LYS A 83 -3.67 5.75 -4.96
N ALA A 84 -2.87 6.36 -5.82
CA ALA A 84 -1.52 6.82 -5.53
C ALA A 84 -1.53 8.34 -5.73
N LYS A 85 -1.00 9.08 -4.76
CA LYS A 85 -0.87 10.55 -4.80
C LYS A 85 0.50 10.94 -4.27
N GLY A 86 1.21 11.79 -5.01
CA GLY A 86 2.41 12.47 -4.53
C GLY A 86 2.10 13.93 -4.26
N THR A 87 2.41 14.42 -3.06
CA THR A 87 2.43 15.84 -2.71
C THR A 87 3.87 16.30 -2.50
N ASN A 88 4.11 17.57 -2.16
CA ASN A 88 5.48 18.00 -1.88
C ASN A 88 6.02 17.40 -0.57
N GLU A 89 5.12 16.88 0.27
CA GLU A 89 5.38 16.41 1.63
C GLU A 89 5.28 14.89 1.77
N ALA A 90 4.45 14.23 0.94
CA ALA A 90 4.16 12.81 1.14
C ALA A 90 3.88 12.04 -0.16
N ALA A 91 4.31 10.77 -0.17
CA ALA A 91 3.86 9.74 -1.10
C ALA A 91 2.75 8.91 -0.43
N VAL A 92 1.53 8.96 -0.97
CA VAL A 92 0.35 8.35 -0.36
C VAL A 92 -0.22 7.27 -1.27
N VAL A 93 -0.43 6.07 -0.70
CA VAL A 93 -1.25 5.02 -1.29
C VAL A 93 -2.45 4.78 -0.38
N GLU A 94 -3.65 4.96 -0.91
CA GLU A 94 -4.89 4.89 -0.13
C GLU A 94 -5.98 4.12 -0.86
N PHE A 95 -6.89 3.54 -0.10
CA PHE A 95 -8.20 3.16 -0.62
C PHE A 95 -9.13 4.38 -0.60
N THR A 96 -10.04 4.49 -1.57
CA THR A 96 -10.94 5.66 -1.66
C THR A 96 -12.42 5.28 -1.73
N GLY A 97 -13.28 6.19 -1.26
CA GLY A 97 -14.73 6.02 -1.28
C GLY A 97 -15.22 4.91 -0.35
N ARG A 98 -16.38 4.32 -0.68
CA ARG A 98 -17.09 3.38 0.21
C ARG A 98 -16.32 2.11 0.59
N VAL A 99 -15.24 1.79 -0.12
CA VAL A 99 -14.42 0.61 0.18
C VAL A 99 -13.43 0.81 1.33
N GLN A 100 -13.17 2.06 1.76
CA GLN A 100 -12.23 2.37 2.85
C GLN A 100 -12.58 1.63 4.14
N ARG A 101 -13.86 1.62 4.51
CA ARG A 101 -14.36 0.90 5.68
C ARG A 101 -14.04 -0.59 5.62
N MET A 102 -14.35 -1.25 4.50
CA MET A 102 -14.06 -2.68 4.32
C MET A 102 -12.54 -2.95 4.32
N ALA A 103 -11.77 -2.08 3.68
CA ALA A 103 -10.32 -2.19 3.69
C ALA A 103 -9.75 -2.07 5.10
N ARG A 104 -10.24 -1.13 5.92
CA ARG A 104 -9.85 -0.99 7.33
C ARG A 104 -10.21 -2.22 8.16
N VAL A 105 -11.43 -2.73 8.01
CA VAL A 105 -11.88 -3.95 8.69
C VAL A 105 -10.94 -5.11 8.42
N HIS A 106 -10.52 -5.29 7.17
CA HIS A 106 -9.56 -6.34 6.85
C HIS A 106 -8.12 -5.98 7.23
N GLN A 107 -7.71 -4.71 7.16
CA GLN A 107 -6.38 -4.26 7.56
C GLN A 107 -6.10 -4.59 9.03
N GLU A 108 -7.03 -4.23 9.89
CA GLU A 108 -6.90 -4.29 11.35
C GLU A 108 -7.58 -5.53 11.95
N GLY A 109 -8.32 -6.30 11.15
CA GLY A 109 -9.12 -7.43 11.64
C GLY A 109 -10.23 -6.97 12.57
N LEU A 110 -11.08 -6.04 12.14
CA LEU A 110 -12.17 -5.50 12.97
C LEU A 110 -13.44 -6.35 12.88
N LYS A 111 -14.40 -6.07 13.75
CA LYS A 111 -15.77 -6.57 13.63
C LYS A 111 -16.54 -5.81 12.55
N ASP A 112 -17.27 -6.53 11.72
CA ASP A 112 -18.19 -5.94 10.74
C ASP A 112 -19.36 -6.88 10.42
N LYS A 113 -20.41 -6.35 9.78
CA LYS A 113 -21.56 -7.11 9.28
C LYS A 113 -21.37 -7.40 7.78
N PRO A 114 -21.28 -8.68 7.37
CA PRO A 114 -21.17 -9.06 5.95
C PRO A 114 -22.30 -8.53 5.06
N ASN A 115 -23.51 -8.39 5.61
CA ASN A 115 -24.66 -7.76 4.99
C ASN A 115 -25.60 -7.15 6.06
N ARG A 116 -26.61 -6.39 5.64
CA ARG A 116 -27.53 -5.69 6.56
C ARG A 116 -28.31 -6.60 7.52
N TYR A 117 -28.45 -7.89 7.19
CA TYR A 117 -29.22 -8.88 7.94
C TYR A 117 -28.34 -9.86 8.73
N SER A 118 -27.02 -9.78 8.59
CA SER A 118 -26.10 -10.67 9.31
C SER A 118 -25.67 -10.06 10.63
N GLU A 119 -25.44 -10.93 11.61
CA GLU A 119 -24.74 -10.57 12.84
C GLU A 119 -23.34 -10.01 12.57
N SER A 120 -22.86 -9.22 13.52
CA SER A 120 -21.49 -8.75 13.49
C SER A 120 -20.55 -9.93 13.69
N VAL A 121 -19.55 -10.05 12.82
CA VAL A 121 -18.53 -11.11 12.91
C VAL A 121 -17.15 -10.49 13.01
N GLN A 122 -16.28 -11.19 13.76
CA GLN A 122 -14.86 -10.88 13.82
C GLN A 122 -14.20 -11.31 12.50
N TYR A 123 -13.49 -10.39 11.85
CA TYR A 123 -12.72 -10.71 10.65
C TYR A 123 -11.26 -10.99 10.99
N GLU A 124 -10.69 -12.03 10.36
CA GLU A 124 -9.24 -12.22 10.37
C GLU A 124 -8.53 -11.05 9.68
N ALA A 125 -7.44 -10.57 10.30
CA ALA A 125 -6.59 -9.56 9.72
C ALA A 125 -5.96 -10.06 8.41
N ARG A 126 -6.01 -9.21 7.39
CA ARG A 126 -5.44 -9.39 6.06
C ARG A 126 -4.87 -8.04 5.65
N PRO A 127 -3.67 -7.67 6.16
CA PRO A 127 -3.10 -6.35 5.93
C PRO A 127 -2.94 -6.04 4.44
N LEU A 128 -3.78 -5.15 3.93
CA LEU A 128 -3.90 -4.80 2.52
C LEU A 128 -2.88 -3.73 2.12
N LEU A 129 -2.53 -2.84 3.03
CA LEU A 129 -1.46 -1.87 2.90
C LEU A 129 -0.35 -2.23 3.91
N GLY A 130 0.88 -2.01 3.51
CA GLY A 130 2.05 -2.17 4.38
C GLY A 130 3.34 -2.08 3.59
N ILE A 131 4.43 -1.76 4.27
CA ILE A 131 5.74 -1.63 3.67
C ILE A 131 6.47 -2.97 3.85
N ASP A 132 6.81 -3.62 2.74
CA ASP A 132 7.64 -4.82 2.71
C ASP A 132 9.07 -4.49 2.28
N LYS A 133 9.98 -5.47 2.36
CA LYS A 133 11.39 -5.28 1.98
C LYS A 133 11.55 -4.73 0.57
N THR A 134 10.76 -5.25 -0.38
CA THR A 134 10.76 -4.78 -1.77
C THR A 134 10.33 -3.32 -1.87
N SER A 135 9.31 -2.91 -1.11
CA SER A 135 8.85 -1.53 -1.06
C SER A 135 9.89 -0.58 -0.50
N ILE A 136 10.64 -1.00 0.54
CA ILE A 136 11.76 -0.22 1.09
C ILE A 136 12.82 0.01 0.01
N GLN A 137 13.26 -1.05 -0.67
CA GLN A 137 14.27 -0.94 -1.73
C GLN A 137 13.83 -0.03 -2.88
N LEU A 138 12.54 -0.07 -3.25
CA LEU A 138 11.98 0.82 -4.27
C LEU A 138 12.00 2.29 -3.82
N ILE A 139 11.62 2.55 -2.56
CA ILE A 139 11.68 3.90 -1.98
C ILE A 139 13.13 4.41 -1.96
N GLU A 140 14.06 3.62 -1.42
CA GLU A 140 15.49 3.96 -1.34
C GLU A 140 16.07 4.27 -2.72
N LYS A 141 15.77 3.42 -3.71
CA LYS A 141 16.21 3.63 -5.09
C LYS A 141 15.71 4.96 -5.67
N GLU A 142 14.43 5.27 -5.51
CA GLU A 142 13.84 6.49 -6.04
C GLU A 142 14.42 7.76 -5.37
N LEU A 143 14.66 7.68 -4.05
CA LEU A 143 15.33 8.73 -3.28
C LEU A 143 16.75 8.98 -3.81
N LEU A 144 17.54 7.92 -3.98
CA LEU A 144 18.91 8.01 -4.46
C LEU A 144 18.99 8.61 -5.88
N ILE A 145 18.10 8.20 -6.79
CA ILE A 145 18.02 8.78 -8.14
C ILE A 145 17.75 10.28 -8.04
N THR A 146 16.69 10.67 -7.34
CA THR A 146 16.26 12.08 -7.25
C THR A 146 17.36 12.96 -6.64
N LEU A 147 17.98 12.51 -5.55
CA LEU A 147 19.07 13.25 -4.91
C LEU A 147 20.26 13.35 -5.85
N SER A 148 20.66 12.26 -6.54
CA SER A 148 21.79 12.27 -7.47
C SER A 148 21.61 13.22 -8.67
N GLU A 149 20.39 13.35 -9.19
CA GLU A 149 20.08 14.28 -10.28
C GLU A 149 20.15 15.74 -9.83
N SER A 150 19.81 16.00 -8.57
CA SER A 150 19.85 17.34 -7.98
C SER A 150 21.28 17.85 -7.76
N PHE A 151 22.29 16.97 -7.79
CA PHE A 151 23.72 17.35 -7.73
C PHE A 151 24.34 17.65 -9.09
N LYS A 152 23.69 17.25 -10.20
CA LYS A 152 24.23 17.46 -11.56
C LYS A 152 23.89 18.83 -12.14
N ASN A 153 22.99 19.55 -11.49
CA ASN A 153 22.60 20.93 -11.80
C ASN A 153 23.11 21.87 -10.71
#